data_AF-A0A0R0GBJ9-F1
#
_entry.id   AF-A0A0R0GBJ9-F1
#
_cell.length_a   1.000
_cell.length_b   1.000
_cell.length_c   1.000
_cell.angle_alpha   90.00
_cell.angle_beta   90.00
_cell.angle_gamma   90.00
#
_symmetry.space_group_name_H-M   'P 1'
#
loop_
_entity.id
_entity.type
_entity.pdbx_description
1 polymer ?
#
loop_
_entity_poly.entity_id
_entity_poly.type
_entity_poly.pdbx_seq_one_letter_code
_entity_poly.pdbx_strand_id
1 'polypeptide(L)'
;MDAKVKQMIKLIEEDADSFARRAQMYYKKRPELMKMVEEFYRAYRALAERYDHATGVIRHAHKTMAEAFPNQVPMMLTDDLPVVSPTETKPHTPEMRHPSRAFLDPGEPQKDASAHFHAIKRNGGYTSEPDSPLNKTGLKQLNDLYIPGEQENLTKFARRGLNFFETQEESNEQNTIAKLEDEKEAGLLQYQQSLEKMSNLELEVSTAQENSQKLDERASKAEAEVQALKEAQIKLQAESEASLLQYQECLEKISNLEKNISSLQKEARELNDRATKAETETESLKQELARVKAEKEATLVQYNQFLETISKLEERIKEHADIAEKEIEALELQVTKLNEEKEDVALHYQQCIEIISSLEYKLSCVEEKVHRLNSKIVDGTSNHTLQSELQSLAQKVGSQSEQLNEKQQELGRLWGCIQEERLRFIEAKTAFQTLQQLHSQSQEELRSLASELNSKVEILRNVESRKQALEDEVHRVSEENQILNEVKICSSLSIKILQDEILNLRETIEKVEQEVELRIDERNALQQEIYCLKEELNDVNKKHEAVIEE
;
A
#
# COMPACT_ATOMS: atom_id res chain seq x y z
N MET A 1 12.20 26.75 -34.73
CA MET A 1 11.02 27.62 -34.53
C MET A 1 11.37 28.88 -33.75
N ASP A 2 12.00 28.76 -32.57
CA ASP A 2 12.41 29.91 -31.74
C ASP A 2 13.19 31.00 -32.51
N ALA A 3 14.15 30.61 -33.36
CA ALA A 3 14.89 31.56 -34.21
C ALA A 3 13.99 32.39 -35.16
N LYS A 4 12.93 31.80 -35.72
CA LYS A 4 11.98 32.51 -36.59
C LYS A 4 11.12 33.49 -35.79
N VAL A 5 10.64 33.06 -34.62
CA VAL A 5 9.87 33.93 -33.72
C VAL A 5 10.71 35.15 -33.29
N LYS A 6 11.96 34.93 -32.90
CA LYS A 6 12.91 36.01 -32.56
C LYS A 6 13.15 36.97 -33.74
N GLN A 7 13.25 36.47 -34.97
CA GLN A 7 13.36 37.32 -36.16
C GLN A 7 12.09 38.13 -36.40
N MET A 8 10.91 37.55 -36.21
CA MET A 8 9.62 38.25 -36.34
C MET A 8 9.45 39.35 -35.29
N ILE A 9 9.84 39.08 -34.04
CA ILE A 9 9.82 40.06 -32.95
C ILE A 9 10.75 41.24 -33.28
N LYS A 10 12.00 40.96 -33.70
CA LYS A 10 12.95 42.01 -34.13
C LYS A 10 12.41 42.91 -35.24
N LEU A 11 11.61 42.35 -36.14
CA LEU A 11 11.01 43.10 -37.26
C LEU A 11 9.92 44.08 -36.81
N ILE A 12 9.32 43.84 -35.64
CA ILE A 12 8.26 44.66 -35.02
C ILE A 12 8.86 45.65 -34.03
N GLU A 13 9.93 45.26 -33.31
CA GLU A 13 10.61 46.07 -32.29
C GLU A 13 11.59 47.12 -32.85
N GLU A 14 11.74 47.25 -34.17
CA GLU A 14 12.67 48.23 -34.76
C GLU A 14 12.22 49.68 -34.43
N ASP A 15 13.01 50.37 -33.59
CA ASP A 15 12.68 51.69 -33.02
C ASP A 15 12.53 52.77 -34.11
N ALA A 16 11.42 53.51 -34.06
CA ALA A 16 11.23 54.70 -34.88
C ALA A 16 10.85 55.92 -34.03
N ASP A 17 11.58 57.02 -34.21
CA ASP A 17 11.52 58.25 -33.40
C ASP A 17 10.14 58.93 -33.32
N SER A 18 9.22 58.59 -34.23
CA SER A 18 7.88 59.18 -34.27
C SER A 18 6.79 58.15 -34.58
N PHE A 19 5.59 58.37 -34.04
CA PHE A 19 4.44 57.47 -34.25
C PHE A 19 4.08 57.30 -35.73
N ALA A 20 4.12 58.39 -36.52
CA ALA A 20 3.88 58.34 -37.96
C ALA A 20 4.91 57.46 -38.68
N ARG A 21 6.19 57.53 -38.29
CA ARG A 21 7.23 56.63 -38.81
C ARG A 21 7.01 55.18 -38.40
N ARG A 22 6.64 54.91 -37.14
CA ARG A 22 6.29 53.55 -36.67
C ARG A 22 5.15 52.95 -37.50
N ALA A 23 4.06 53.71 -37.72
CA ALA A 23 2.96 53.26 -38.55
C ALA A 23 3.39 52.99 -40.00
N GLN A 24 4.18 53.90 -40.60
CA GLN A 24 4.71 53.73 -41.95
C GLN A 24 5.64 52.50 -42.07
N MET A 25 6.49 52.25 -41.08
CA MET A 25 7.36 51.06 -41.03
C MET A 25 6.54 49.79 -40.92
N TYR A 26 5.53 49.75 -40.04
CA TYR A 26 4.64 48.59 -39.92
C TYR A 26 3.97 48.24 -41.25
N TYR A 27 3.42 49.22 -41.97
CA TYR A 27 2.83 48.98 -43.30
C TYR A 27 3.86 48.48 -44.33
N LYS A 28 5.07 49.03 -44.34
CA LYS A 28 6.15 48.55 -45.24
C LYS A 28 6.62 47.14 -44.90
N LYS A 29 6.62 46.78 -43.62
CA LYS A 29 7.12 45.49 -43.10
C LYS A 29 6.05 44.40 -43.07
N ARG A 30 4.76 44.75 -43.18
CA ARG A 30 3.63 43.82 -43.19
C ARG A 30 3.79 42.64 -44.18
N PRO A 31 4.26 42.83 -45.43
CA PRO A 31 4.47 41.71 -46.35
C PRO A 31 5.60 40.76 -45.90
N GLU A 32 6.68 41.31 -45.33
CA GLU A 32 7.82 40.54 -44.80
C GLU A 32 7.40 39.74 -43.56
N LEU A 33 6.64 40.36 -42.65
CA LEU A 33 6.07 39.70 -41.49
C LEU A 33 5.08 38.61 -41.90
N MET A 34 4.18 38.87 -42.85
CA MET A 34 3.23 37.87 -43.36
C MET A 34 3.95 36.64 -43.93
N LYS A 35 4.98 36.86 -44.76
CA LYS A 35 5.80 35.77 -45.30
C LYS A 35 6.44 34.93 -44.18
N MET A 36 6.96 35.57 -43.14
CA MET A 36 7.55 34.86 -41.99
C MET A 36 6.52 34.05 -41.19
N VAL A 37 5.30 34.60 -40.98
CA VAL A 37 4.18 33.87 -40.35
C VAL A 37 3.81 32.64 -41.18
N GLU A 38 3.66 32.78 -42.49
CA GLU A 38 3.33 31.66 -43.39
C GLU A 38 4.40 30.57 -43.36
N GLU A 39 5.68 30.96 -43.41
CA GLU A 39 6.78 30.00 -43.31
C GLU A 39 6.85 29.33 -41.93
N PHE A 40 6.47 30.04 -40.86
CA PHE A 40 6.37 29.46 -39.52
C PHE A 40 5.24 28.41 -39.46
N TYR A 41 4.07 28.75 -40.00
CA TYR A 41 2.93 27.83 -40.07
C TYR A 41 3.26 26.58 -40.92
N ARG A 42 3.90 26.75 -42.08
CA ARG A 42 4.36 25.62 -42.92
C ARG A 42 5.34 24.72 -42.18
N ALA A 43 6.29 25.29 -41.44
CA ALA A 43 7.25 24.51 -40.66
C ALA A 43 6.59 23.76 -39.50
N TYR A 44 5.62 24.38 -38.82
CA TYR A 44 4.83 23.72 -37.77
C TYR A 44 4.03 22.55 -38.34
N ARG A 45 3.35 22.75 -39.47
CA ARG A 45 2.57 21.69 -40.13
C ARG A 45 3.45 20.51 -40.56
N ALA A 46 4.60 20.78 -41.17
CA ALA A 46 5.55 19.74 -41.55
C ALA A 46 6.12 18.98 -40.33
N LEU A 47 6.27 19.64 -39.17
CA LEU A 47 6.67 18.96 -37.94
C LEU A 47 5.56 18.04 -37.42
N ALA A 48 4.31 18.50 -37.41
CA ALA A 48 3.16 17.70 -37.01
C ALA A 48 3.01 16.45 -37.90
N GLU A 49 3.10 16.62 -39.23
CA GLU A 49 3.06 15.50 -40.19
C GLU A 49 4.18 14.47 -39.94
N ARG A 50 5.40 14.93 -39.64
CA ARG A 50 6.52 14.03 -39.28
C ARG A 50 6.29 13.31 -37.96
N TYR A 51 5.69 13.97 -36.97
CA TYR A 51 5.36 13.37 -35.68
C TYR A 51 4.29 12.28 -35.83
N ASP A 52 3.24 12.55 -36.61
CA ASP A 52 2.19 11.57 -36.93
C ASP A 52 2.76 10.39 -37.71
N HIS A 53 3.65 10.66 -38.68
CA HIS A 53 4.33 9.61 -39.43
C HIS A 53 5.24 8.75 -38.53
N ALA A 54 6.07 9.36 -37.68
CA ALA A 54 6.94 8.64 -36.75
C ALA A 54 6.12 7.79 -35.76
N THR A 55 5.05 8.35 -35.21
CA THR A 55 4.13 7.63 -34.30
C THR A 55 3.44 6.47 -35.02
N GLY A 56 3.04 6.67 -36.28
CA GLY A 56 2.49 5.61 -37.13
C GLY A 56 3.49 4.49 -37.39
N VAL A 57 4.74 4.81 -37.71
CA VAL A 57 5.83 3.85 -37.91
C VAL A 57 6.15 3.09 -36.62
N ILE A 58 6.19 3.76 -35.46
CA ILE A 58 6.41 3.11 -34.16
C ILE A 58 5.29 2.13 -33.84
N ARG A 59 4.02 2.53 -34.04
CA ARG A 59 2.87 1.64 -33.85
C ARG A 59 2.91 0.44 -34.80
N HIS A 60 3.28 0.66 -36.07
CA HIS A 60 3.46 -0.43 -37.02
C HIS A 60 4.61 -1.35 -36.61
N ALA A 61 5.75 -0.81 -36.16
CA ALA A 61 6.87 -1.60 -35.68
C ALA A 61 6.49 -2.43 -34.45
N HIS A 62 5.76 -1.87 -33.49
CA HIS A 62 5.23 -2.61 -32.33
C HIS A 62 4.29 -3.73 -32.76
N LYS A 63 3.40 -3.48 -33.74
CA LYS A 63 2.52 -4.51 -34.29
C LYS A 63 3.30 -5.63 -34.99
N THR A 64 4.27 -5.28 -35.84
CA THR A 64 5.13 -6.24 -36.53
C THR A 64 6.03 -7.02 -35.56
N MET A 65 6.54 -6.38 -34.49
CA MET A 65 7.30 -7.06 -33.45
C MET A 65 6.42 -8.05 -32.66
N ALA A 66 5.18 -7.67 -32.33
CA ALA A 66 4.23 -8.56 -31.67
C ALA A 66 3.86 -9.76 -32.56
N GLU A 67 3.76 -9.57 -33.89
CA GLU A 67 3.53 -10.65 -34.86
C GLU A 67 4.77 -11.54 -35.07
N ALA A 68 5.97 -10.97 -35.10
CA ALA A 68 7.22 -11.72 -35.32
C ALA A 68 7.73 -12.45 -34.07
N PHE A 69 7.46 -11.90 -32.88
CA PHE A 69 7.88 -12.45 -31.59
C PHE A 69 6.69 -12.61 -30.64
N PRO A 70 5.70 -13.47 -30.96
CA PRO A 70 4.48 -13.63 -30.16
C PRO A 70 4.75 -14.13 -28.72
N ASN A 71 5.92 -14.73 -28.48
CA ASN A 71 6.28 -15.30 -27.18
C ASN A 71 6.98 -14.30 -26.23
N GLN A 72 7.26 -13.07 -26.65
CA GLN A 72 7.69 -12.01 -25.74
C GLN A 72 6.49 -11.14 -25.40
N VAL A 73 5.92 -11.37 -24.22
CA VAL A 73 4.78 -10.62 -23.65
C VAL A 73 5.12 -9.12 -23.64
N PRO A 74 4.41 -8.29 -24.43
CA PRO A 74 4.57 -6.85 -24.36
C PRO A 74 4.11 -6.36 -22.98
N MET A 75 5.02 -5.74 -22.25
CA MET A 75 4.75 -5.00 -21.02
C MET A 75 3.88 -3.78 -21.36
N MET A 76 2.57 -3.98 -21.53
CA MET A 76 1.63 -2.87 -21.70
C MET A 76 0.25 -3.19 -21.13
N LEU A 77 0.04 -2.69 -19.90
CA LEU A 77 -1.17 -2.06 -19.37
C LEU A 77 -2.51 -2.49 -20.01
N THR A 78 -2.96 -3.69 -19.68
CA THR A 78 -4.36 -4.09 -19.87
C THR A 78 -5.20 -3.52 -18.74
N ASP A 79 -6.00 -2.51 -19.07
CA ASP A 79 -7.13 -2.03 -18.29
C ASP A 79 -8.33 -2.92 -18.63
N ASP A 80 -8.86 -3.59 -17.60
CA ASP A 80 -9.92 -4.60 -17.69
C ASP A 80 -11.25 -3.97 -18.10
N LEU A 81 -11.71 -4.25 -19.32
CA LEU A 81 -13.12 -4.15 -19.71
C LEU A 81 -13.56 -5.41 -20.45
N PRO A 82 -14.62 -6.11 -19.98
CA PRO A 82 -15.05 -7.37 -20.57
C PRO A 82 -15.88 -7.11 -21.83
N VAL A 83 -15.32 -7.49 -22.98
CA VAL A 83 -16.01 -7.48 -24.28
C VAL A 83 -16.87 -8.73 -24.38
N VAL A 84 -18.20 -8.54 -24.36
CA VAL A 84 -19.17 -9.53 -24.83
C VAL A 84 -18.98 -9.71 -26.33
N SER A 85 -18.51 -10.89 -26.71
CA SER A 85 -18.27 -11.32 -28.09
C SER A 85 -19.57 -11.53 -28.88
N PRO A 86 -19.66 -11.07 -30.15
CA PRO A 86 -20.85 -11.20 -30.97
C PRO A 86 -20.96 -12.59 -31.59
N THR A 87 -22.16 -13.15 -31.46
CA THR A 87 -22.58 -14.45 -32.00
C THR A 87 -22.71 -14.41 -33.52
N GLU A 88 -21.83 -15.11 -34.23
CA GLU A 88 -22.03 -15.54 -35.62
C GLU A 88 -22.34 -17.05 -35.71
N THR A 89 -23.39 -17.31 -36.47
CA THR A 89 -24.11 -18.53 -36.86
C THR A 89 -23.32 -19.74 -37.44
N LYS A 90 -23.76 -20.96 -37.04
CA LYS A 90 -23.82 -22.29 -37.75
C LYS A 90 -22.53 -23.13 -37.93
N PRO A 91 -22.60 -24.48 -38.12
CA PRO A 91 -23.76 -25.40 -38.17
C PRO A 91 -23.68 -26.68 -37.28
N HIS A 92 -24.79 -27.42 -37.30
CA HIS A 92 -25.27 -28.58 -36.53
C HIS A 92 -24.46 -29.92 -36.46
N THR A 93 -24.58 -30.56 -35.28
CA THR A 93 -24.82 -32.01 -34.93
C THR A 93 -23.76 -33.10 -35.20
N PRO A 94 -23.80 -34.30 -34.54
CA PRO A 94 -24.74 -34.83 -33.52
C PRO A 94 -24.10 -35.55 -32.28
N GLU A 95 -24.99 -35.98 -31.35
CA GLU A 95 -24.87 -37.15 -30.42
C GLU A 95 -23.80 -37.11 -29.31
N MET A 96 -24.11 -37.33 -28.02
CA MET A 96 -24.72 -38.53 -27.43
C MET A 96 -25.25 -38.23 -26.01
N ARG A 97 -26.49 -38.63 -25.71
CA ARG A 97 -27.05 -38.62 -24.34
C ARG A 97 -26.60 -39.90 -23.62
N HIS A 98 -25.96 -39.78 -22.46
CA HIS A 98 -26.01 -40.85 -21.44
C HIS A 98 -26.04 -40.27 -20.02
N PRO A 99 -26.73 -40.96 -19.08
CA PRO A 99 -27.43 -40.31 -17.99
C PRO A 99 -26.85 -40.63 -16.59
N SER A 100 -27.19 -39.76 -15.64
CA SER A 100 -27.38 -40.07 -14.21
C SER A 100 -26.19 -40.65 -13.44
N ARG A 101 -25.52 -39.78 -12.68
CA ARG A 101 -25.17 -40.12 -11.30
C ARG A 101 -25.35 -38.92 -10.39
N ALA A 102 -26.58 -38.76 -9.92
CA ALA A 102 -26.87 -38.11 -8.65
C ALA A 102 -26.30 -38.97 -7.50
N PHE A 103 -26.12 -38.33 -6.34
CA PHE A 103 -25.67 -38.84 -5.04
C PHE A 103 -24.16 -38.97 -4.81
N LEU A 104 -23.61 -37.99 -4.10
CA LEU A 104 -22.91 -38.20 -2.82
C LEU A 104 -23.32 -37.07 -1.86
N ASP A 105 -24.34 -37.38 -1.07
CA ASP A 105 -24.72 -36.74 0.20
C ASP A 105 -23.69 -37.18 1.27
N PRO A 106 -23.14 -36.29 2.12
CA PRO A 106 -22.14 -36.65 3.12
C PRO A 106 -22.82 -37.12 4.42
N GLY A 107 -23.00 -38.43 4.56
CA GLY A 107 -23.56 -39.07 5.75
C GLY A 107 -22.72 -40.24 6.27
N GLU A 108 -21.99 -39.97 7.36
CA GLU A 108 -21.78 -40.85 8.52
C GLU A 108 -20.87 -42.12 8.42
N PRO A 109 -20.41 -42.70 9.56
CA PRO A 109 -19.03 -42.53 10.00
C PRO A 109 -18.24 -43.84 10.13
N GLN A 110 -16.92 -43.76 9.91
CA GLN A 110 -16.04 -44.88 10.15
C GLN A 110 -15.57 -44.87 11.62
N LYS A 111 -16.24 -45.73 12.40
CA LYS A 111 -15.69 -46.36 13.61
C LYS A 111 -14.30 -46.91 13.31
N ASP A 112 -13.32 -46.59 14.13
CA ASP A 112 -12.70 -47.60 15.00
C ASP A 112 -11.83 -46.96 16.09
N ALA A 113 -12.17 -47.37 17.31
CA ALA A 113 -11.41 -47.42 18.55
C ALA A 113 -10.05 -46.71 18.64
N SER A 114 -10.00 -45.66 19.47
CA SER A 114 -9.08 -45.69 20.61
C SER A 114 -9.64 -44.87 21.75
N ALA A 115 -9.74 -45.51 22.90
CA ALA A 115 -10.52 -45.09 24.03
C ALA A 115 -9.77 -44.06 24.89
N HIS A 116 -10.59 -43.21 25.53
CA HIS A 116 -10.38 -42.76 26.91
C HIS A 116 -9.38 -41.61 27.17
N PHE A 117 -9.64 -40.45 26.56
CA PHE A 117 -9.31 -39.18 27.23
C PHE A 117 -10.35 -38.93 28.33
N HIS A 118 -10.10 -39.45 29.54
CA HIS A 118 -10.78 -38.91 30.72
C HIS A 118 -10.15 -37.56 31.07
N ALA A 119 -10.94 -36.52 30.78
CA ALA A 119 -10.77 -35.18 31.27
C ALA A 119 -10.63 -35.15 32.79
N ILE A 120 -9.42 -34.93 33.30
CA ILE A 120 -9.23 -34.35 34.63
C ILE A 120 -9.26 -32.84 34.45
N LYS A 121 -10.46 -32.33 34.68
CA LYS A 121 -10.81 -30.93 34.83
C LYS A 121 -9.85 -30.28 35.81
N ARG A 122 -9.11 -29.29 35.30
CA ARG A 122 -8.44 -28.24 36.07
C ARG A 122 -9.34 -27.77 37.20
N ASN A 123 -8.84 -27.84 38.43
CA ASN A 123 -9.18 -26.90 39.48
C ASN A 123 -7.87 -26.51 40.16
N GLY A 124 -7.25 -25.46 39.61
CA GLY A 124 -6.45 -24.55 40.41
C GLY A 124 -7.40 -23.68 41.24
N GLY A 125 -6.92 -23.25 42.40
CA GLY A 125 -7.68 -22.37 43.28
C GLY A 125 -7.13 -22.39 44.69
N TYR A 126 -6.03 -21.67 44.89
CA TYR A 126 -5.58 -21.23 46.20
C TYR A 126 -6.69 -20.41 46.87
N THR A 127 -7.14 -20.84 48.05
CA THR A 127 -7.89 -20.00 48.99
C THR A 127 -7.78 -20.59 50.40
N SER A 128 -6.95 -19.95 51.21
CA SER A 128 -7.12 -19.50 52.60
C SER A 128 -8.07 -20.26 53.54
N GLU A 129 -7.47 -20.75 54.66
CA GLU A 129 -7.98 -20.83 56.05
C GLU A 129 -9.26 -21.66 56.38
N PRO A 130 -9.54 -21.98 57.66
CA PRO A 130 -8.67 -22.36 58.76
C PRO A 130 -9.10 -23.68 59.44
N ASP A 131 -8.20 -24.19 60.27
CA ASP A 131 -8.40 -24.96 61.50
C ASP A 131 -9.80 -25.51 61.85
N SER A 132 -9.89 -26.84 61.88
CA SER A 132 -10.67 -27.53 62.91
C SER A 132 -9.78 -28.58 63.60
N PRO A 133 -9.60 -28.48 64.93
CA PRO A 133 -8.73 -29.35 65.70
C PRO A 133 -9.53 -30.57 66.14
N LEU A 134 -9.04 -31.79 65.92
CA LEU A 134 -9.44 -32.90 66.78
C LEU A 134 -8.37 -33.99 66.78
N ASN A 135 -7.93 -34.31 68.00
CA ASN A 135 -7.33 -35.58 68.42
C ASN A 135 -5.81 -35.74 68.30
N LYS A 136 -5.11 -34.91 69.08
CA LYS A 136 -3.91 -35.34 69.83
C LYS A 136 -4.36 -36.29 70.95
N THR A 137 -4.30 -37.60 70.72
CA THR A 137 -4.43 -38.64 71.76
C THR A 137 -3.34 -39.69 71.58
N GLY A 138 -2.42 -39.76 72.55
CA GLY A 138 -1.42 -40.82 72.77
C GLY A 138 -0.26 -40.81 71.77
N LEU A 139 1.02 -40.86 72.13
CA LEU A 139 1.69 -41.40 73.30
C LEU A 139 2.88 -40.49 73.65
N LYS A 140 2.78 -39.84 74.82
CA LYS A 140 3.93 -39.49 75.63
C LYS A 140 4.27 -40.73 76.46
N GLN A 141 5.36 -41.42 76.14
CA GLN A 141 6.13 -42.26 77.07
C GLN A 141 7.44 -42.63 76.37
N LEU A 142 8.53 -42.52 77.13
CA LEU A 142 9.93 -42.74 76.73
C LEU A 142 10.66 -41.52 76.14
N ASN A 143 10.72 -40.42 76.89
CA ASN A 143 11.97 -39.64 76.94
C ASN A 143 12.00 -38.76 78.20
N ASP A 144 12.23 -39.39 79.35
CA ASP A 144 12.69 -38.75 80.59
C ASP A 144 13.33 -39.84 81.47
N LEU A 145 14.44 -40.41 81.00
CA LEU A 145 15.47 -40.98 81.87
C LEU A 145 16.68 -40.05 81.78
N TYR A 146 16.54 -38.87 82.38
CA TYR A 146 17.65 -38.03 82.76
C TYR A 146 17.69 -38.00 84.29
N ILE A 147 18.45 -38.93 84.88
CA ILE A 147 19.04 -38.73 86.21
C ILE A 147 20.55 -38.92 86.04
N PRO A 148 21.32 -37.81 85.97
CA PRO A 148 22.70 -37.79 86.40
C PRO A 148 22.70 -37.69 87.93
N GLY A 149 23.39 -38.60 88.59
CA GLY A 149 23.44 -38.60 90.05
C GLY A 149 24.26 -39.76 90.56
N GLU A 150 25.57 -39.58 90.49
CA GLU A 150 26.51 -40.24 91.38
C GLU A 150 25.94 -40.32 92.79
N GLN A 151 25.76 -41.54 93.31
CA GLN A 151 25.76 -41.75 94.75
C GLN A 151 26.50 -43.04 95.03
N GLU A 152 27.79 -42.83 95.25
CA GLU A 152 28.60 -43.54 96.24
C GLU A 152 27.73 -44.11 97.36
N ASN A 153 27.48 -45.41 97.31
CA ASN A 153 27.23 -46.21 98.51
C ASN A 153 28.20 -47.39 98.52
N LEU A 154 29.49 -47.05 98.37
CA LEU A 154 30.56 -47.80 99.02
C LEU A 154 30.46 -47.50 100.52
N THR A 155 29.76 -48.33 101.29
CA THR A 155 30.13 -48.53 102.69
C THR A 155 29.43 -49.76 103.29
N LYS A 156 30.26 -50.64 103.84
CA LYS A 156 29.97 -51.56 104.95
C LYS A 156 29.11 -52.78 104.59
N PHE A 157 29.76 -53.81 104.06
CA PHE A 157 29.55 -55.13 104.66
C PHE A 157 30.80 -55.56 105.41
N ALA A 158 30.53 -55.82 106.69
CA ALA A 158 31.45 -55.80 107.78
C ALA A 158 32.45 -56.96 107.73
N ARG A 159 33.67 -56.58 108.12
CA ARG A 159 34.72 -57.45 108.64
C ARG A 159 34.17 -58.50 109.62
N ARG A 160 34.55 -59.75 109.38
CA ARG A 160 35.39 -60.56 110.28
C ARG A 160 35.01 -60.46 111.77
N GLY A 161 34.12 -61.35 112.22
CA GLY A 161 33.95 -61.73 113.62
C GLY A 161 34.49 -63.14 113.85
N LEU A 162 35.77 -63.23 114.16
CA LEU A 162 36.40 -64.40 114.78
C LEU A 162 36.15 -64.30 116.28
N ASN A 163 35.40 -65.24 116.87
CA ASN A 163 35.33 -65.41 118.32
C ASN A 163 36.02 -66.72 118.71
N PHE A 164 37.01 -66.56 119.59
CA PHE A 164 37.86 -67.57 120.21
C PHE A 164 37.06 -68.63 120.98
N PHE A 165 37.51 -69.88 120.95
CA PHE A 165 37.46 -70.76 122.11
C PHE A 165 38.82 -71.40 122.33
N GLU A 166 39.30 -71.23 123.55
CA GLU A 166 40.52 -71.80 124.11
C GLU A 166 40.37 -73.32 124.30
N THR A 167 41.39 -74.03 123.80
CA THR A 167 42.03 -75.20 124.41
C THR A 167 41.14 -76.27 125.05
N GLN A 168 40.90 -77.35 124.31
CA GLN A 168 41.19 -78.68 124.86
C GLN A 168 41.55 -79.68 123.76
N GLU A 169 42.58 -80.45 124.08
CA GLU A 169 43.55 -81.11 123.22
C GLU A 169 43.03 -82.36 122.47
N GLU A 170 43.51 -82.49 121.23
CA GLU A 170 43.83 -83.74 120.51
C GLU A 170 42.72 -84.70 120.02
N SER A 171 41.45 -84.28 119.88
CA SER A 171 40.48 -85.03 119.05
C SER A 171 39.70 -84.21 118.00
N ASN A 172 40.06 -82.94 117.82
CA ASN A 172 39.38 -82.00 116.94
C ASN A 172 40.04 -81.81 115.55
N GLU A 173 41.20 -82.40 115.29
CA GLU A 173 41.95 -82.22 114.03
C GLU A 173 41.24 -82.86 112.81
N GLN A 174 40.46 -83.93 113.00
CA GLN A 174 39.66 -84.52 111.92
C GLN A 174 38.38 -83.71 111.61
N ASN A 175 37.78 -83.06 112.61
CA ASN A 175 36.60 -82.20 112.41
C ASN A 175 36.94 -80.82 111.83
N THR A 176 38.16 -80.31 112.04
CA THR A 176 38.62 -79.06 111.42
C THR A 176 39.02 -79.24 109.96
N ILE A 177 39.59 -80.41 109.60
CA ILE A 177 39.86 -80.77 108.20
C ILE A 177 38.54 -80.92 107.42
N ALA A 178 37.54 -81.62 107.98
CA ALA A 178 36.23 -81.76 107.33
C ALA A 178 35.53 -80.41 107.08
N LYS A 179 35.59 -79.46 108.04
CA LYS A 179 35.05 -78.10 107.84
C LYS A 179 35.82 -77.31 106.78
N LEU A 180 37.14 -77.45 106.72
CA LEU A 180 37.96 -76.84 105.67
C LEU A 180 37.68 -77.46 104.30
N GLU A 181 37.38 -78.75 104.23
CA GLU A 181 36.96 -79.43 103.01
C GLU A 181 35.57 -78.96 102.56
N ASP A 182 34.60 -78.83 103.45
CA ASP A 182 33.27 -78.26 103.16
C ASP A 182 33.35 -76.79 102.73
N GLU A 183 34.21 -75.98 103.36
CA GLU A 183 34.47 -74.58 102.96
C GLU A 183 35.18 -74.48 101.62
N LYS A 184 36.13 -75.38 101.32
CA LYS A 184 36.78 -75.48 100.02
C LYS A 184 35.76 -75.89 98.94
N GLU A 185 34.91 -76.88 99.22
CA GLU A 185 33.83 -77.33 98.33
C GLU A 185 32.83 -76.18 98.08
N ALA A 186 32.42 -75.46 99.13
CA ALA A 186 31.56 -74.29 99.04
C ALA A 186 32.22 -73.13 98.26
N GLY A 187 33.51 -72.89 98.49
CA GLY A 187 34.31 -71.90 97.76
C GLY A 187 34.47 -72.28 96.29
N LEU A 188 34.63 -73.57 95.99
CA LEU A 188 34.72 -74.10 94.63
C LEU A 188 33.37 -74.03 93.91
N LEU A 189 32.26 -74.36 94.58
CA LEU A 189 30.89 -74.13 94.09
C LEU A 189 30.62 -72.64 93.85
N GLN A 190 31.04 -71.74 94.74
CA GLN A 190 30.92 -70.30 94.54
C GLN A 190 31.78 -69.83 93.36
N TYR A 191 33.00 -70.35 93.21
CA TYR A 191 33.87 -70.06 92.08
C TYR A 191 33.22 -70.54 90.78
N GLN A 192 32.67 -71.75 90.76
CA GLN A 192 31.97 -72.33 89.63
C GLN A 192 30.71 -71.53 89.27
N GLN A 193 29.92 -71.09 90.26
CA GLN A 193 28.79 -70.18 90.06
C GLN A 193 29.24 -68.80 89.54
N SER A 194 30.37 -68.27 90.01
CA SER A 194 30.90 -67.00 89.52
C SER A 194 31.42 -67.11 88.08
N LEU A 195 32.00 -68.26 87.72
CA LEU A 195 32.52 -68.55 86.39
C LEU A 195 31.37 -68.76 85.40
N GLU A 196 30.28 -69.42 85.82
CA GLU A 196 29.04 -69.52 85.06
C GLU A 196 28.38 -68.15 84.85
N LYS A 197 28.32 -67.30 85.89
CA LYS A 197 27.84 -65.91 85.75
C LYS A 197 28.72 -65.10 84.79
N MET A 198 30.04 -65.23 84.87
CA MET A 198 30.97 -64.57 83.95
C MET A 198 30.76 -65.05 82.51
N SER A 199 30.58 -66.36 82.30
CA SER A 199 30.29 -66.92 80.98
C SER A 199 28.95 -66.44 80.42
N ASN A 200 27.91 -66.34 81.27
CA ASN A 200 26.62 -65.78 80.87
C ASN A 200 26.72 -64.29 80.55
N LEU A 201 27.43 -63.51 81.35
CA LEU A 201 27.68 -62.10 81.08
C LEU A 201 28.52 -61.89 79.82
N GLU A 202 29.51 -62.75 79.54
CA GLU A 202 30.32 -62.71 78.32
C GLU A 202 29.49 -63.04 77.07
N LEU A 203 28.57 -64.01 77.16
CA LEU A 203 27.57 -64.27 76.12
C LEU A 203 26.61 -63.09 75.93
N GLU A 204 26.09 -62.50 77.01
CA GLU A 204 25.24 -61.30 76.94
C GLU A 204 25.98 -60.10 76.34
N VAL A 205 27.26 -59.89 76.68
CA VAL A 205 28.10 -58.84 76.09
C VAL A 205 28.35 -59.12 74.61
N SER A 206 28.63 -60.36 74.22
CA SER A 206 28.82 -60.75 72.82
C SER A 206 27.54 -60.53 72.01
N THR A 207 26.39 -60.98 72.51
CA THR A 207 25.10 -60.76 71.86
C THR A 207 24.72 -59.27 71.80
N ALA A 208 25.01 -58.49 72.84
CA ALA A 208 24.82 -57.04 72.84
C ALA A 208 25.75 -56.34 71.84
N GLN A 209 27.01 -56.78 71.74
CA GLN A 209 27.99 -56.27 70.78
C GLN A 209 27.55 -56.58 69.34
N GLU A 210 27.13 -57.81 69.04
CA GLU A 210 26.55 -58.18 67.75
C GLU A 210 25.30 -57.35 67.42
N ASN A 211 24.41 -57.12 68.40
CA ASN A 211 23.23 -56.28 68.20
C ASN A 211 23.61 -54.81 67.93
N SER A 212 24.63 -54.29 68.61
CA SER A 212 25.14 -52.93 68.36
C SER A 212 25.75 -52.80 66.96
N GLN A 213 26.50 -53.81 66.49
CA GLN A 213 27.04 -53.84 65.13
C GLN A 213 25.92 -53.90 64.07
N LYS A 214 24.90 -54.75 64.27
CA LYS A 214 23.73 -54.80 63.37
C LYS A 214 22.99 -53.46 63.31
N LEU A 215 22.88 -52.76 64.44
CA LEU A 215 22.26 -51.43 64.50
C LEU A 215 23.13 -50.37 63.81
N ASP A 216 24.45 -50.41 63.99
CA ASP A 216 25.41 -49.50 63.35
C ASP A 216 25.47 -49.68 61.83
N GLU A 217 25.45 -50.93 61.36
CA GLU A 217 25.32 -51.25 59.93
C GLU A 217 23.98 -50.76 59.36
N ARG A 218 22.87 -50.92 60.10
CA ARG A 218 21.57 -50.41 59.69
C ARG A 218 21.54 -48.88 59.68
N ALA A 219 22.17 -48.23 60.66
CA ALA A 219 22.32 -46.78 60.72
C ALA A 219 23.14 -46.27 59.53
N SER A 220 24.29 -46.89 59.25
CA SER A 220 25.14 -46.57 58.10
C SER A 220 24.41 -46.72 56.76
N LYS A 221 23.62 -47.80 56.59
CA LYS A 221 22.78 -47.99 55.40
C LYS A 221 21.70 -46.91 55.29
N ALA A 222 21.04 -46.56 56.39
CA ALA A 222 20.03 -45.50 56.40
C ALA A 222 20.63 -44.12 56.13
N GLU A 223 21.82 -43.83 56.65
CA GLU A 223 22.55 -42.58 56.36
C GLU A 223 22.94 -42.47 54.89
N ALA A 224 23.42 -43.55 54.29
CA ALA A 224 23.71 -43.61 52.86
C ALA A 224 22.44 -43.39 52.01
N GLU A 225 21.30 -43.98 52.40
CA GLU A 225 20.01 -43.77 51.75
C GLU A 225 19.53 -42.31 51.88
N VAL A 226 19.64 -41.71 53.07
CA VAL A 226 19.31 -40.30 53.30
C VAL A 226 20.19 -39.38 52.46
N GLN A 227 21.48 -39.68 52.33
CA GLN A 227 22.39 -38.89 51.49
C GLN A 227 22.03 -39.02 50.01
N ALA A 228 21.74 -40.23 49.53
CA ALA A 228 21.28 -40.47 48.16
C ALA A 228 19.95 -39.74 47.85
N LEU A 229 19.00 -39.73 48.80
CA LEU A 229 17.73 -39.00 48.67
C LEU A 229 17.93 -37.48 48.65
N LYS A 230 18.83 -36.94 49.48
CA LYS A 230 19.19 -35.51 49.45
C LYS A 230 19.81 -35.11 48.11
N GLU A 231 20.71 -35.93 47.57
CA GLU A 231 21.32 -35.69 46.26
C GLU A 231 20.29 -35.75 45.13
N ALA A 232 19.35 -36.71 45.18
CA ALA A 232 18.24 -36.79 44.23
C ALA A 232 17.31 -35.56 44.32
N GLN A 233 17.04 -35.07 45.55
CA GLN A 233 16.24 -33.86 45.76
C GLN A 233 16.91 -32.62 45.18
N ILE A 234 18.23 -32.45 45.34
CA ILE A 234 18.98 -31.33 44.76
C ILE A 234 18.94 -31.37 43.23
N LYS A 235 19.13 -32.55 42.62
CA LYS A 235 19.04 -32.72 41.16
C LYS A 235 17.64 -32.37 40.63
N LEU A 236 16.60 -32.92 41.26
CA LEU A 236 15.22 -32.64 40.87
C LEU A 236 14.86 -31.15 41.05
N GLN A 237 15.35 -30.52 42.12
CA GLN A 237 15.16 -29.09 42.33
C GLN A 237 15.84 -28.27 41.21
N ALA A 238 17.09 -28.58 40.86
CA ALA A 238 17.80 -27.91 39.77
C ALA A 238 17.10 -28.10 38.41
N GLU A 239 16.59 -29.30 38.12
CA GLU A 239 15.79 -29.57 36.91
C GLU A 239 14.47 -28.78 36.89
N SER A 240 13.80 -28.68 38.03
CA SER A 240 12.56 -27.90 38.16
C SER A 240 12.80 -26.40 37.96
N GLU A 241 13.89 -25.87 38.48
CA GLU A 241 14.30 -24.47 38.32
C GLU A 241 14.70 -24.18 36.87
N ALA A 242 15.46 -25.08 36.22
CA ALA A 242 15.82 -24.94 34.81
C ALA A 242 14.57 -24.99 33.89
N SER A 243 13.62 -25.88 34.17
CA SER A 243 12.36 -25.97 33.44
C SER A 243 11.50 -24.72 33.62
N LEU A 244 11.50 -24.13 34.82
CA LEU A 244 10.79 -22.89 35.12
C LEU A 244 11.39 -21.68 34.39
N LEU A 245 12.72 -21.59 34.32
CA LEU A 245 13.40 -20.55 33.55
C LEU A 245 13.10 -20.67 32.05
N GLN A 246 13.13 -21.88 31.49
CA GLN A 246 12.75 -22.12 30.09
C GLN A 246 11.27 -21.74 29.83
N TYR A 247 10.38 -22.06 30.76
CA TYR A 247 8.97 -21.67 30.67
C TYR A 247 8.78 -20.15 30.70
N GLN A 248 9.53 -19.44 31.55
CA GLN A 248 9.54 -17.97 31.60
C GLN A 248 10.05 -17.36 30.28
N GLU A 249 11.14 -17.88 29.72
CA GLU A 249 11.67 -17.41 28.43
C GLU A 249 10.66 -17.64 27.28
N CYS A 250 9.95 -18.77 27.28
CA CYS A 250 8.88 -19.03 26.32
C CYS A 250 7.73 -18.03 26.46
N LEU A 251 7.31 -17.71 27.69
CA LEU A 251 6.25 -16.72 27.94
C LEU A 251 6.65 -15.31 27.50
N GLU A 252 7.90 -14.91 27.69
CA GLU A 252 8.41 -13.62 27.21
C GLU A 252 8.42 -13.56 25.68
N LYS A 253 8.87 -14.63 25.00
CA LYS A 253 8.82 -14.73 23.54
C LYS A 253 7.39 -14.65 23.02
N ILE A 254 6.45 -15.37 23.64
CA ILE A 254 5.03 -15.29 23.30
C ILE A 254 4.50 -13.87 23.49
N SER A 255 4.79 -13.23 24.63
CA SER A 255 4.36 -11.86 24.92
C SER A 255 4.90 -10.84 23.90
N ASN A 256 6.15 -11.02 23.45
CA ASN A 256 6.75 -10.17 22.43
C ASN A 256 6.11 -10.41 21.04
N LEU A 257 5.85 -11.66 20.68
CA LEU A 257 5.14 -12.00 19.44
C LEU A 257 3.71 -11.46 19.44
N GLU A 258 2.98 -11.55 20.56
CA GLU A 258 1.63 -10.99 20.70
C GLU A 258 1.61 -9.46 20.53
N LYS A 259 2.61 -8.76 21.11
CA LYS A 259 2.79 -7.32 20.90
C LYS A 259 3.05 -6.99 19.43
N ASN A 260 3.94 -7.73 18.77
CA ASN A 260 4.25 -7.53 17.36
C ASN A 260 3.03 -7.79 16.47
N ILE A 261 2.31 -8.88 16.70
CA ILE A 261 1.06 -9.20 15.99
C ILE A 261 0.03 -8.08 16.18
N SER A 262 -0.12 -7.56 17.41
CA SER A 262 -1.04 -6.45 17.69
C SER A 262 -0.65 -5.17 16.94
N SER A 263 0.65 -4.85 16.87
CA SER A 263 1.14 -3.70 16.11
C SER A 263 0.92 -3.85 14.60
N LEU A 264 1.23 -5.01 14.04
CA LEU A 264 1.01 -5.33 12.62
C LEU A 264 -0.48 -5.33 12.27
N GLN A 265 -1.35 -5.82 13.15
CA GLN A 265 -2.80 -5.76 12.97
C GLN A 265 -3.32 -4.32 12.93
N LYS A 266 -2.74 -3.42 13.75
CA LYS A 266 -3.09 -2.00 13.73
C LYS A 266 -2.64 -1.34 12.42
N GLU A 267 -1.41 -1.58 11.97
CA GLU A 267 -0.90 -1.07 10.70
C GLU A 267 -1.69 -1.59 9.50
N ALA A 268 -2.04 -2.88 9.48
CA ALA A 268 -2.87 -3.48 8.44
C ALA A 268 -4.27 -2.82 8.38
N ARG A 269 -4.87 -2.48 9.54
CA ARG A 269 -6.14 -1.74 9.58
C ARG A 269 -5.99 -0.33 9.00
N GLU A 270 -4.94 0.40 9.39
CA GLU A 270 -4.68 1.74 8.87
C GLU A 270 -4.43 1.75 7.35
N LEU A 271 -3.72 0.74 6.82
CA LEU A 271 -3.53 0.55 5.39
C LEU A 271 -4.84 0.23 4.67
N ASN A 272 -5.69 -0.62 5.25
CA ASN A 272 -7.00 -0.94 4.70
C ASN A 272 -7.94 0.29 4.66
N ASP A 273 -7.94 1.10 5.72
CA ASP A 273 -8.70 2.35 5.78
C ASP A 273 -8.18 3.38 4.76
N ARG A 274 -6.88 3.40 4.47
CA ARG A 274 -6.30 4.24 3.42
C ARG A 274 -6.64 3.72 2.02
N ALA A 275 -6.60 2.41 1.82
CA ALA A 275 -6.96 1.76 0.56
C ALA A 275 -8.42 2.03 0.19
N THR A 276 -9.35 1.81 1.13
CA THR A 276 -10.79 2.08 0.91
C THR A 276 -11.08 3.56 0.59
N LYS A 277 -10.40 4.51 1.25
CA LYS A 277 -10.51 5.94 0.91
C LYS A 277 -10.01 6.22 -0.51
N ALA A 278 -8.82 5.71 -0.86
CA ALA A 278 -8.27 5.86 -2.20
C ALA A 278 -9.20 5.25 -3.26
N GLU A 279 -9.80 4.08 -3.01
CA GLU A 279 -10.80 3.47 -3.89
C GLU A 279 -12.01 4.38 -4.10
N THR A 280 -12.58 4.95 -3.03
CA THR A 280 -13.71 5.90 -3.17
C THR A 280 -13.36 7.17 -3.94
N GLU A 281 -12.15 7.69 -3.76
CA GLU A 281 -11.65 8.85 -4.52
C GLU A 281 -11.44 8.50 -5.99
N THR A 282 -10.89 7.34 -6.31
CA THR A 282 -10.71 6.89 -7.70
C THR A 282 -12.03 6.70 -8.42
N GLU A 283 -13.05 6.16 -7.73
CA GLU A 283 -14.39 6.00 -8.31
C GLU A 283 -15.08 7.37 -8.52
N SER A 284 -14.94 8.30 -7.58
CA SER A 284 -15.40 9.68 -7.76
C SER A 284 -14.72 10.37 -8.95
N LEU A 285 -13.39 10.25 -9.08
CA LEU A 285 -12.65 10.81 -10.21
C LEU A 285 -13.04 10.16 -11.54
N LYS A 286 -13.32 8.86 -11.56
CA LYS A 286 -13.79 8.14 -12.75
C LYS A 286 -15.16 8.66 -13.21
N GLN A 287 -16.08 8.92 -12.29
CA GLN A 287 -17.38 9.52 -12.58
C GLN A 287 -17.25 10.95 -13.11
N GLU A 288 -16.38 11.76 -12.50
CA GLU A 288 -16.05 13.12 -12.94
C GLU A 288 -15.45 13.15 -14.35
N LEU A 289 -14.55 12.23 -14.65
CA LEU A 289 -13.94 12.08 -15.96
C LEU A 289 -14.99 11.69 -17.02
N ALA A 290 -15.94 10.81 -16.68
CA ALA A 290 -17.05 10.47 -17.54
C ALA A 290 -17.97 11.68 -17.82
N ARG A 291 -18.27 12.49 -16.80
CA ARG A 291 -19.06 13.72 -16.94
C ARG A 291 -18.37 14.73 -17.89
N VAL A 292 -17.10 15.00 -17.66
CA VAL A 292 -16.32 15.94 -18.50
C VAL A 292 -16.22 15.45 -19.95
N LYS A 293 -16.06 14.14 -20.18
CA LYS A 293 -16.10 13.57 -21.54
C LYS A 293 -17.45 13.81 -22.23
N ALA A 294 -18.56 13.56 -21.53
CA ALA A 294 -19.89 13.80 -22.07
C ALA A 294 -20.15 15.29 -22.39
N GLU A 295 -19.70 16.21 -21.52
CA GLU A 295 -19.78 17.66 -21.76
C GLU A 295 -18.93 18.09 -22.96
N LYS A 296 -17.71 17.56 -23.10
CA LYS A 296 -16.86 17.79 -24.27
C LYS A 296 -17.52 17.31 -25.56
N GLU A 297 -18.14 16.13 -25.56
CA GLU A 297 -18.85 15.61 -26.72
C GLU A 297 -20.07 16.47 -27.06
N ALA A 298 -20.85 16.90 -26.06
CA ALA A 298 -21.99 17.80 -26.26
C ALA A 298 -21.57 19.16 -26.84
N THR A 299 -20.49 19.76 -26.33
CA THR A 299 -19.96 21.04 -26.83
C THR A 299 -19.38 20.91 -28.23
N LEU A 300 -18.75 19.78 -28.57
CA LEU A 300 -18.26 19.48 -29.92
C LEU A 300 -19.43 19.35 -30.91
N VAL A 301 -20.52 18.69 -30.52
CA VAL A 301 -21.74 18.63 -31.34
C VAL A 301 -22.32 20.03 -31.58
N GLN A 302 -22.40 20.86 -30.55
CA GLN A 302 -22.85 22.26 -30.70
C GLN A 302 -21.92 23.07 -31.61
N TYR A 303 -20.60 22.92 -31.46
CA TYR A 303 -19.62 23.58 -32.31
C TYR A 303 -19.77 23.20 -33.79
N ASN A 304 -19.97 21.91 -34.08
CA ASN A 304 -20.21 21.45 -35.44
C ASN A 304 -21.52 22.00 -36.02
N GLN A 305 -22.57 22.15 -35.21
CA GLN A 305 -23.81 22.80 -35.63
C GLN A 305 -23.58 24.29 -35.95
N PHE A 306 -22.78 25.00 -35.15
CA PHE A 306 -22.39 26.39 -35.46
C PHE A 306 -21.60 26.48 -36.77
N LEU A 307 -20.66 25.58 -37.03
CA LEU A 307 -19.92 25.56 -38.29
C LEU A 307 -20.82 25.30 -39.51
N GLU A 308 -21.80 24.39 -39.37
CA GLU A 308 -22.75 24.10 -40.45
C GLU A 308 -23.67 25.30 -40.73
N THR A 309 -24.15 25.99 -39.69
CA THR A 309 -24.96 27.20 -39.86
C THR A 309 -24.17 28.36 -40.46
N ILE A 310 -22.91 28.55 -40.07
CA ILE A 310 -22.02 29.53 -40.68
C ILE A 310 -21.81 29.19 -42.17
N SER A 311 -21.51 27.94 -42.50
CA SER A 311 -21.32 27.51 -43.90
C SER A 311 -22.56 27.80 -44.76
N LYS A 312 -23.76 27.50 -44.24
CA LYS A 312 -25.04 27.82 -44.92
C LYS A 312 -25.25 29.33 -45.09
N LEU A 313 -24.85 30.15 -44.10
CA LEU A 313 -24.97 31.61 -44.20
C LEU A 313 -23.95 32.18 -45.19
N GLU A 314 -22.72 31.69 -45.22
CA GLU A 314 -21.70 32.06 -46.20
C GLU A 314 -22.14 31.74 -47.62
N GLU A 315 -22.72 30.55 -47.85
CA GLU A 315 -23.28 30.16 -49.14
C GLU A 315 -24.42 31.11 -49.56
N ARG A 316 -25.35 31.42 -48.65
CA ARG A 316 -26.43 32.39 -48.93
C ARG A 316 -25.93 33.80 -49.23
N ILE A 317 -24.90 34.27 -48.52
CA ILE A 317 -24.30 35.60 -48.79
C ILE A 317 -23.67 35.61 -50.18
N LYS A 318 -23.00 34.52 -50.58
CA LYS A 318 -22.42 34.38 -51.92
C LYS A 318 -23.48 34.39 -53.01
N GLU A 319 -24.58 33.63 -52.83
CA GLU A 319 -25.71 33.64 -53.77
C GLU A 319 -26.33 35.03 -53.91
N HIS A 320 -26.52 35.76 -52.80
CA HIS A 320 -27.03 37.12 -52.83
C HIS A 320 -26.07 38.10 -53.51
N ALA A 321 -24.75 37.94 -53.32
CA ALA A 321 -23.75 38.73 -54.02
C ALA A 321 -23.80 38.49 -55.54
N ASP A 322 -23.89 37.23 -55.98
CA ASP A 322 -23.98 36.88 -57.41
C ASP A 322 -25.28 37.41 -58.06
N ILE A 323 -26.40 37.47 -57.32
CA ILE A 323 -27.66 38.07 -57.80
C ILE A 323 -27.52 39.60 -57.92
N ALA A 324 -26.94 40.24 -56.91
CA ALA A 324 -26.74 41.70 -56.90
C ALA A 324 -25.76 42.14 -58.00
N GLU A 325 -24.68 41.40 -58.25
CA GLU A 325 -23.74 41.67 -59.35
C GLU A 325 -24.45 41.64 -60.71
N LYS A 326 -25.28 40.62 -60.97
CA LYS A 326 -26.07 40.55 -62.21
C LYS A 326 -27.07 41.69 -62.37
N GLU A 327 -27.68 42.14 -61.27
CA GLU A 327 -28.60 43.29 -61.30
C GLU A 327 -27.84 44.61 -61.58
N ILE A 328 -26.66 44.79 -60.98
CA ILE A 328 -25.78 45.93 -61.26
C ILE A 328 -25.35 45.91 -62.72
N GLU A 329 -24.88 44.78 -63.26
CA GLU A 329 -24.51 44.65 -64.68
C GLU A 329 -25.69 44.99 -65.62
N ALA A 330 -26.91 44.57 -65.27
CA ALA A 330 -28.11 44.88 -66.05
C ALA A 330 -28.47 46.37 -66.00
N LEU A 331 -28.36 47.00 -64.83
CA LEU A 331 -28.59 48.43 -64.65
C LEU A 331 -27.51 49.26 -65.35
N GLU A 332 -26.25 48.85 -65.29
CA GLU A 332 -25.15 49.50 -66.02
C GLU A 332 -25.42 49.47 -67.53
N LEU A 333 -25.81 48.33 -68.10
CA LEU A 333 -26.19 48.21 -69.52
C LEU A 333 -27.39 49.09 -69.88
N GLN A 334 -28.34 49.28 -68.96
CA GLN A 334 -29.47 50.17 -69.19
C GLN A 334 -29.04 51.65 -69.16
N VAL A 335 -28.15 52.02 -68.24
CA VAL A 335 -27.58 53.37 -68.14
C VAL A 335 -26.76 53.71 -69.38
N THR A 336 -25.98 52.77 -69.93
CA THR A 336 -25.25 53.02 -71.18
C THR A 336 -26.18 53.29 -72.36
N LYS A 337 -27.26 52.50 -72.52
CA LYS A 337 -28.28 52.73 -73.57
C LYS A 337 -28.98 54.07 -73.42
N LEU A 338 -29.41 54.42 -72.21
CA LEU A 338 -30.05 55.72 -71.95
C LEU A 338 -29.08 56.89 -72.18
N ASN A 339 -27.78 56.69 -71.94
CA ASN A 339 -26.78 57.71 -72.23
C ASN A 339 -26.57 57.90 -73.75
N GLU A 340 -26.55 56.82 -74.53
CA GLU A 340 -26.52 56.88 -76.01
C GLU A 340 -27.76 57.62 -76.54
N GLU A 341 -28.97 57.27 -76.07
CA GLU A 341 -30.21 57.95 -76.45
C GLU A 341 -30.21 59.44 -76.06
N LYS A 342 -29.69 59.77 -74.87
CA LYS A 342 -29.54 61.16 -74.41
C LYS A 342 -28.58 61.93 -75.31
N GLU A 343 -27.45 61.34 -75.71
CA GLU A 343 -26.48 61.95 -76.62
C GLU A 343 -27.11 62.20 -78.00
N ASP A 344 -27.89 61.24 -78.51
CA ASP A 344 -28.65 61.39 -79.75
C ASP A 344 -29.67 62.55 -79.64
N VAL A 345 -30.46 62.59 -78.56
CA VAL A 345 -31.43 63.68 -78.33
C VAL A 345 -30.74 65.04 -78.19
N ALA A 346 -29.59 65.09 -77.50
CA ALA A 346 -28.80 66.32 -77.37
C ALA A 346 -28.27 66.81 -78.72
N LEU A 347 -27.82 65.90 -79.59
CA LEU A 347 -27.43 66.24 -80.97
C LEU A 347 -28.63 66.77 -81.79
N HIS A 348 -29.80 66.14 -81.68
CA HIS A 348 -31.01 66.64 -82.34
C HIS A 348 -31.44 68.02 -81.81
N TYR A 349 -31.34 68.24 -80.50
CA TYR A 349 -31.66 69.53 -79.89
C TYR A 349 -30.70 70.63 -80.36
N GLN A 350 -29.40 70.33 -80.46
CA GLN A 350 -28.41 71.24 -81.01
C GLN A 350 -28.71 71.61 -82.46
N GLN A 351 -29.10 70.64 -83.30
CA GLN A 351 -29.53 70.88 -84.67
C GLN A 351 -30.79 71.77 -84.72
N CYS A 352 -31.77 71.55 -83.85
CA CYS A 352 -32.96 72.40 -83.75
C CYS A 352 -32.63 73.84 -83.37
N ILE A 353 -31.70 74.05 -82.43
CA ILE A 353 -31.22 75.40 -82.06
C ILE A 353 -30.63 76.10 -83.27
N GLU A 354 -29.78 75.44 -84.05
CA GLU A 354 -29.18 76.02 -85.26
C GLU A 354 -30.24 76.42 -86.29
N ILE A 355 -31.27 75.58 -86.47
CA ILE A 355 -32.39 75.88 -87.36
C ILE A 355 -33.17 77.10 -86.83
N ILE A 356 -33.49 77.15 -85.54
CA ILE A 356 -34.20 78.27 -84.92
C ILE A 356 -33.40 79.56 -85.07
N SER A 357 -32.11 79.58 -84.75
CA SER A 357 -31.26 80.76 -84.94
C SER A 357 -31.21 81.22 -86.40
N SER A 358 -31.21 80.28 -87.36
CA SER A 358 -31.29 80.62 -88.79
C SER A 358 -32.65 81.24 -89.19
N LEU A 359 -33.74 80.81 -88.55
CA LEU A 359 -35.09 81.34 -88.77
C LEU A 359 -35.29 82.68 -88.05
N GLU A 360 -34.80 82.83 -86.83
CA GLU A 360 -34.77 84.08 -86.06
C GLU A 360 -33.99 85.15 -86.80
N TYR A 361 -32.84 84.81 -87.38
CA TYR A 361 -32.09 85.73 -88.22
C TYR A 361 -32.91 86.19 -89.45
N LYS A 362 -33.61 85.26 -90.11
CA LYS A 362 -34.49 85.59 -91.25
C LYS A 362 -35.70 86.43 -90.82
N LEU A 363 -36.31 86.12 -89.67
CA LEU A 363 -37.42 86.87 -89.10
C LEU A 363 -36.97 88.27 -88.70
N SER A 364 -35.82 88.43 -88.05
CA SER A 364 -35.23 89.72 -87.73
C SER A 364 -34.99 90.56 -88.99
N CYS A 365 -34.48 89.97 -90.08
CA CYS A 365 -34.36 90.64 -91.37
C CYS A 365 -35.72 91.08 -91.97
N VAL A 366 -36.80 90.35 -91.69
CA VAL A 366 -38.16 90.71 -92.11
C VAL A 366 -38.77 91.74 -91.17
N GLU A 367 -38.58 91.62 -89.87
CA GLU A 367 -39.01 92.57 -88.85
C GLU A 367 -38.35 93.91 -89.03
N GLU A 368 -37.05 94.01 -89.34
CA GLU A 368 -36.43 95.29 -89.71
C GLU A 368 -37.07 95.94 -90.94
N LYS A 369 -37.62 95.13 -91.87
CA LYS A 369 -38.42 95.67 -92.98
C LYS A 369 -39.79 96.12 -92.49
N VAL A 370 -40.44 95.37 -91.60
CA VAL A 370 -41.71 95.76 -90.98
C VAL A 370 -41.55 96.99 -90.10
N HIS A 371 -40.54 97.10 -89.24
CA HIS A 371 -40.25 98.28 -88.42
C HIS A 371 -39.92 99.51 -89.26
N ARG A 372 -39.26 99.38 -90.41
CA ARG A 372 -39.17 100.49 -91.40
C ARG A 372 -40.53 100.93 -91.94
N LEU A 373 -41.52 100.05 -91.97
CA LEU A 373 -42.90 100.36 -92.34
C LEU A 373 -43.73 100.84 -91.15
N ASN A 374 -43.48 100.32 -89.95
CA ASN A 374 -44.29 100.55 -88.75
C ASN A 374 -43.86 101.80 -87.97
N SER A 375 -42.58 102.19 -88.06
CA SER A 375 -42.10 103.54 -87.68
C SER A 375 -42.79 104.66 -88.47
N LYS A 376 -43.52 104.32 -89.55
CA LYS A 376 -44.41 105.26 -90.25
C LYS A 376 -45.83 105.30 -89.71
N ILE A 377 -46.23 104.37 -88.83
CA ILE A 377 -47.65 104.16 -88.54
C ILE A 377 -48.06 104.56 -87.12
N VAL A 378 -47.50 104.06 -86.00
CA VAL A 378 -48.16 104.32 -84.69
C VAL A 378 -47.22 104.25 -83.47
N ASP A 379 -47.21 105.32 -82.68
CA ASP A 379 -46.70 105.42 -81.30
C ASP A 379 -47.79 105.03 -80.26
N GLY A 380 -47.47 104.16 -79.30
CA GLY A 380 -48.04 104.19 -77.93
C GLY A 380 -48.73 102.93 -77.35
N THR A 381 -48.01 102.06 -76.61
CA THR A 381 -48.53 101.11 -75.58
C THR A 381 -47.44 100.66 -74.57
N SER A 382 -47.35 101.27 -73.37
CA SER A 382 -46.25 101.06 -72.39
C SER A 382 -46.65 100.41 -71.04
N ASN A 383 -47.81 99.76 -70.92
CA ASN A 383 -48.28 99.20 -69.63
C ASN A 383 -48.24 97.65 -69.52
N HIS A 384 -47.93 96.90 -70.58
CA HIS A 384 -47.89 95.43 -70.53
C HIS A 384 -46.56 94.85 -70.00
N THR A 385 -45.47 95.62 -70.05
CA THR A 385 -44.12 95.16 -69.69
C THR A 385 -43.95 94.98 -68.18
N LEU A 386 -44.42 95.94 -67.37
CA LEU A 386 -44.33 95.87 -65.91
C LEU A 386 -45.14 94.71 -65.31
N GLN A 387 -46.29 94.38 -65.91
CA GLN A 387 -47.10 93.25 -65.45
C GLN A 387 -46.42 91.90 -65.71
N SER A 388 -45.67 91.79 -66.81
CA SER A 388 -44.90 90.58 -67.16
C SER A 388 -43.71 90.36 -66.23
N GLU A 389 -43.00 91.42 -65.85
CA GLU A 389 -41.88 91.33 -64.90
C GLU A 389 -42.33 90.89 -63.50
N LEU A 390 -43.42 91.46 -62.99
CA LEU A 390 -44.02 91.07 -61.71
C LEU A 390 -44.43 89.59 -61.69
N GLN A 391 -45.01 89.11 -62.79
CA GLN A 391 -45.40 87.70 -62.91
C GLN A 391 -44.18 86.76 -62.93
N SER A 392 -43.09 87.12 -63.64
CA SER A 392 -41.88 86.29 -63.68
C SER A 392 -41.18 86.21 -62.30
N LEU A 393 -41.17 87.33 -61.55
CA LEU A 393 -40.57 87.37 -60.23
C LEU A 393 -41.37 86.53 -59.22
N ALA A 394 -42.71 86.59 -59.30
CA ALA A 394 -43.58 85.75 -58.47
C ALA A 394 -43.35 84.26 -58.72
N GLN A 395 -43.20 83.85 -60.00
CA GLN A 395 -42.89 82.46 -60.35
C GLN A 395 -41.54 82.01 -59.81
N LYS A 396 -40.51 82.87 -59.91
CA LYS A 396 -39.16 82.57 -59.38
C LYS A 396 -39.18 82.41 -57.86
N VAL A 397 -39.87 83.29 -57.13
CA VAL A 397 -40.04 83.19 -55.67
C VAL A 397 -40.77 81.89 -55.29
N GLY A 398 -41.80 81.50 -56.05
CA GLY A 398 -42.50 80.22 -55.86
C GLY A 398 -41.54 79.02 -55.96
N SER A 399 -40.79 78.92 -57.06
CA SER A 399 -39.82 77.83 -57.27
C SER A 399 -38.71 77.78 -56.20
N GLN A 400 -38.25 78.93 -55.72
CA GLN A 400 -37.26 78.99 -54.64
C GLN A 400 -37.84 78.51 -53.30
N SER A 401 -39.12 78.79 -53.01
CA SER A 401 -39.78 78.32 -51.79
C SER A 401 -39.96 76.80 -51.77
N GLU A 402 -40.26 76.19 -52.92
CA GLU A 402 -40.36 74.74 -53.08
C GLU A 402 -39.00 74.06 -52.88
N GLN A 403 -37.94 74.56 -53.53
CA GLN A 403 -36.57 74.06 -53.35
C GLN A 403 -36.10 74.17 -51.89
N LEU A 404 -36.42 75.28 -51.20
CA LEU A 404 -36.06 75.46 -49.80
C LEU A 404 -36.78 74.45 -48.89
N ASN A 405 -38.04 74.13 -49.19
CA ASN A 405 -38.81 73.10 -48.47
C ASN A 405 -38.23 71.69 -48.71
N GLU A 406 -37.92 71.33 -49.96
CA GLU A 406 -37.27 70.05 -50.28
C GLU A 406 -35.93 69.89 -49.56
N LYS A 407 -35.09 70.94 -49.56
CA LYS A 407 -33.81 70.94 -48.82
C LYS A 407 -34.03 70.83 -47.32
N GLN A 408 -35.06 71.46 -46.77
CA GLN A 408 -35.42 71.32 -45.35
C GLN A 408 -35.85 69.88 -45.01
N GLN A 409 -36.59 69.20 -45.89
CA GLN A 409 -36.96 67.80 -45.70
C GLN A 409 -35.75 66.85 -45.82
N GLU A 410 -34.86 67.10 -46.79
CA GLU A 410 -33.59 66.36 -46.92
C GLU A 410 -32.72 66.50 -45.67
N LEU A 411 -32.57 67.72 -45.14
CA LEU A 411 -31.84 67.98 -43.90
C LEU A 411 -32.47 67.24 -42.71
N GLY A 412 -33.80 67.19 -42.63
CA GLY A 412 -34.52 66.42 -41.60
C GLY A 412 -34.24 64.91 -41.69
N ARG A 413 -34.29 64.33 -42.89
CA ARG A 413 -33.96 62.91 -43.13
C ARG A 413 -32.51 62.60 -42.77
N LEU A 414 -31.56 63.41 -43.24
CA LEU A 414 -30.14 63.25 -42.93
C LEU A 414 -29.86 63.36 -41.43
N TRP A 415 -30.54 64.28 -40.73
CA TRP A 415 -30.43 64.40 -39.29
C TRP A 415 -30.90 63.13 -38.57
N GLY A 416 -32.02 62.52 -39.00
CA GLY A 416 -32.50 61.23 -38.49
C GLY A 416 -31.48 60.11 -38.68
N CYS A 417 -30.95 59.93 -39.90
CA CYS A 417 -29.92 58.93 -40.18
C CYS A 417 -28.65 59.14 -39.34
N ILE A 418 -28.22 60.39 -39.12
CA ILE A 418 -27.06 60.68 -38.25
C ILE A 418 -27.32 60.27 -36.80
N GLN A 419 -28.54 60.47 -36.27
CA GLN A 419 -28.86 60.03 -34.91
C GLN A 419 -28.92 58.50 -34.80
N GLU A 420 -29.49 57.82 -35.79
CA GLU A 420 -29.51 56.35 -35.85
C GLU A 420 -28.07 55.78 -35.89
N GLU A 421 -27.18 56.37 -36.69
CA GLU A 421 -25.77 55.95 -36.73
C GLU A 421 -25.04 56.22 -35.42
N ARG A 422 -25.33 57.33 -34.74
CA ARG A 422 -24.78 57.60 -33.41
C ARG A 422 -25.24 56.58 -32.38
N LEU A 423 -26.51 56.17 -32.42
CA LEU A 423 -27.03 55.13 -31.54
C LEU A 423 -26.36 53.78 -31.82
N ARG A 424 -26.29 53.37 -33.10
CA ARG A 424 -25.56 52.16 -33.51
C ARG A 424 -24.11 52.17 -33.07
N PHE A 425 -23.44 53.32 -33.16
CA PHE A 425 -22.05 53.46 -32.69
C PHE A 425 -21.92 53.28 -31.18
N ILE A 426 -22.86 53.83 -30.39
CA ILE A 426 -22.88 53.64 -28.93
C ILE A 426 -23.11 52.18 -28.57
N GLU A 427 -24.06 51.51 -29.22
CA GLU A 427 -24.34 50.07 -29.03
C GLU A 427 -23.15 49.19 -29.43
N ALA A 428 -22.50 49.48 -30.55
CA ALA A 428 -21.28 48.78 -30.95
C ALA A 428 -20.17 48.99 -29.91
N LYS A 429 -19.99 50.22 -29.41
CA LYS A 429 -18.98 50.52 -28.39
C LYS A 429 -19.25 49.78 -27.08
N THR A 430 -20.49 49.71 -26.61
CA THR A 430 -20.84 48.96 -25.41
C THR A 430 -20.65 47.45 -25.62
N ALA A 431 -21.02 46.91 -26.78
CA ALA A 431 -20.75 45.52 -27.14
C ALA A 431 -19.25 45.19 -27.19
N PHE A 432 -18.41 46.10 -27.70
CA PHE A 432 -16.96 45.93 -27.67
C PHE A 432 -16.41 45.94 -26.24
N GLN A 433 -16.93 46.80 -25.36
CA GLN A 433 -16.52 46.83 -23.96
C GLN A 433 -16.90 45.55 -23.20
N THR A 434 -18.10 45.01 -23.42
CA THR A 434 -18.52 43.74 -22.81
C THR A 434 -17.69 42.56 -23.33
N LEU A 435 -17.40 42.53 -24.63
CA LEU A 435 -16.52 41.52 -25.22
C LEU A 435 -15.09 41.60 -24.66
N GLN A 436 -14.56 42.80 -24.47
CA GLN A 436 -13.24 42.99 -23.86
C GLN A 436 -13.21 42.52 -22.39
N GLN A 437 -14.27 42.79 -21.61
CA GLN A 437 -14.39 42.29 -20.24
C GLN A 437 -14.46 40.75 -20.21
N LEU A 438 -15.28 40.15 -21.09
CA LEU A 438 -15.38 38.69 -21.21
C LEU A 438 -14.05 38.05 -21.64
N HIS A 439 -13.33 38.68 -22.57
CA HIS A 439 -12.00 38.24 -22.98
C HIS A 439 -11.00 38.29 -21.83
N SER A 440 -11.00 39.39 -21.05
CA SER A 440 -10.15 39.51 -19.86
C SER A 440 -10.47 38.45 -18.81
N GLN A 441 -11.76 38.15 -18.60
CA GLN A 441 -12.20 37.12 -17.67
C GLN A 441 -11.78 35.73 -18.12
N SER A 442 -12.05 35.39 -19.38
CA SER A 442 -11.65 34.09 -19.97
C SER A 442 -10.14 33.90 -19.93
N GLN A 443 -9.36 34.96 -20.18
CA GLN A 443 -7.91 34.89 -20.10
C GLN A 443 -7.42 34.63 -18.65
N GLU A 444 -8.09 35.19 -17.66
CA GLU A 444 -7.77 34.95 -16.24
C GLU A 444 -8.13 33.54 -15.80
N GLU A 445 -9.27 33.02 -16.22
CA GLU A 445 -9.68 31.62 -15.99
C GLU A 445 -8.70 30.63 -16.65
N LEU A 446 -8.17 30.95 -17.84
CA LEU A 446 -7.14 30.14 -18.48
C LEU A 446 -5.82 30.17 -17.68
N ARG A 447 -5.44 31.32 -17.11
CA ARG A 447 -4.24 31.41 -16.26
C ARG A 447 -4.40 30.64 -14.96
N SER A 448 -5.55 30.74 -14.30
CA SER A 448 -5.82 30.00 -13.07
C SER A 448 -5.81 28.50 -13.32
N LEU A 449 -6.50 28.02 -14.37
CA LEU A 449 -6.51 26.61 -14.73
C LEU A 449 -5.12 26.09 -15.12
N ALA A 450 -4.32 26.89 -15.84
CA ALA A 450 -2.93 26.54 -16.13
C ALA A 450 -2.07 26.42 -14.86
N SER A 451 -2.27 27.30 -13.88
CA SER A 451 -1.57 27.23 -12.59
C SER A 451 -1.97 26.00 -11.76
N GLU A 452 -3.26 25.64 -11.77
CA GLU A 452 -3.76 24.42 -11.11
C GLU A 452 -3.22 23.15 -11.78
N LEU A 453 -3.17 23.13 -13.11
CA LEU A 453 -2.60 22.01 -13.86
C LEU A 453 -1.11 21.81 -13.53
N ASN A 454 -0.33 22.88 -13.47
CA ASN A 454 1.09 22.80 -13.09
C ASN A 454 1.27 22.29 -11.66
N SER A 455 0.45 22.76 -10.71
CA SER A 455 0.47 22.25 -9.32
C SER A 455 0.15 20.75 -9.26
N LYS A 456 -0.87 20.29 -10.01
CA LYS A 456 -1.22 18.86 -10.11
C LYS A 456 -0.09 18.04 -10.74
N VAL A 457 0.57 18.55 -11.78
CA VAL A 457 1.72 17.89 -12.41
C VAL A 457 2.89 17.75 -11.44
N GLU A 458 3.17 18.77 -10.62
CA GLU A 458 4.21 18.70 -9.59
C GLU A 458 3.90 17.64 -8.51
N ILE A 459 2.64 17.56 -8.06
CA ILE A 459 2.19 16.53 -7.12
C ILE A 459 2.34 15.13 -7.74
N LEU A 460 1.92 14.95 -8.99
CA LEU A 460 2.07 13.66 -9.69
C LEU A 460 3.54 13.25 -9.82
N ARG A 461 4.44 14.19 -10.13
CA ARG A 461 5.89 13.93 -10.17
C ARG A 461 6.43 13.46 -8.82
N ASN A 462 5.97 14.05 -7.72
CA ASN A 462 6.36 13.64 -6.37
C ASN A 462 5.84 12.23 -6.05
N VAL A 463 4.59 11.93 -6.38
CA VAL A 463 4.00 10.59 -6.22
C VAL A 463 4.76 9.54 -7.05
N GLU A 464 5.10 9.87 -8.29
CA GLU A 464 5.87 8.99 -9.18
C GLU A 464 7.27 8.71 -8.62
N SER A 465 7.98 9.72 -8.11
CA SER A 465 9.27 9.52 -7.46
C SER A 465 9.19 8.67 -6.19
N ARG A 466 8.11 8.83 -5.40
CA ARG A 466 7.88 8.03 -4.19
C ARG A 466 7.52 6.59 -4.52
N LYS A 467 6.75 6.37 -5.59
CA LYS A 467 6.43 5.04 -6.12
C LYS A 467 7.72 4.33 -6.55
N GLN A 468 8.58 4.98 -7.34
CA GLN A 468 9.86 4.38 -7.76
C GLN A 468 10.72 3.98 -6.55
N ALA A 469 10.84 4.87 -5.55
CA ALA A 469 11.60 4.55 -4.33
C ALA A 469 11.02 3.37 -3.54
N LEU A 470 9.70 3.17 -3.57
CA LEU A 470 9.05 2.02 -2.94
C LEU A 470 9.25 0.73 -3.76
N GLU A 471 9.21 0.82 -5.10
CA GLU A 471 9.51 -0.32 -5.97
C GLU A 471 10.96 -0.79 -5.79
N ASP A 472 11.91 0.14 -5.72
CA ASP A 472 13.32 -0.16 -5.45
C ASP A 472 13.50 -0.85 -4.08
N GLU A 473 12.78 -0.39 -3.05
CA GLU A 473 12.80 -0.98 -1.71
C GLU A 473 12.17 -2.37 -1.67
N VAL A 474 11.06 -2.59 -2.40
CA VAL A 474 10.43 -3.91 -2.54
C VAL A 474 11.38 -4.88 -3.24
N HIS A 475 12.08 -4.43 -4.30
CA HIS A 475 13.11 -5.23 -4.96
C HIS A 475 14.24 -5.59 -3.99
N ARG A 476 14.76 -4.62 -3.23
CA ARG A 476 15.80 -4.84 -2.22
C ARG A 476 15.38 -5.88 -1.17
N VAL A 477 14.17 -5.77 -0.62
CA VAL A 477 13.64 -6.73 0.37
C VAL A 477 13.39 -8.10 -0.24
N SER A 478 13.00 -8.18 -1.52
CA SER A 478 12.86 -9.45 -2.24
C SER A 478 14.22 -10.16 -2.38
N GLU A 479 15.27 -9.43 -2.74
CA GLU A 479 16.64 -9.96 -2.80
C GLU A 479 17.14 -10.44 -1.44
N GLU A 480 16.92 -9.66 -0.37
CA GLU A 480 17.25 -10.07 0.99
C GLU A 480 16.51 -11.36 1.42
N ASN A 481 15.24 -11.51 1.04
CA ASN A 481 14.48 -12.73 1.29
C ASN A 481 15.01 -13.93 0.50
N GLN A 482 15.48 -13.72 -0.74
CA GLN A 482 16.14 -14.78 -1.51
C GLN A 482 17.41 -15.25 -0.81
N ILE A 483 18.28 -14.32 -0.38
CA ILE A 483 19.51 -14.62 0.36
C ILE A 483 19.18 -15.34 1.68
N LEU A 484 18.20 -14.86 2.44
CA LEU A 484 17.79 -15.48 3.69
C LEU A 484 17.25 -16.90 3.47
N ASN A 485 16.52 -17.13 2.38
CA ASN A 485 16.01 -18.45 2.02
C ASN A 485 17.16 -19.40 1.64
N GLU A 486 18.17 -18.94 0.92
CA GLU A 486 19.39 -19.72 0.64
C GLU A 486 20.13 -20.09 1.93
N VAL A 487 20.34 -19.13 2.84
CA VAL A 487 20.95 -19.37 4.15
C VAL A 487 20.13 -20.37 4.97
N LYS A 488 18.80 -20.29 4.92
CA LYS A 488 17.90 -21.25 5.57
C LYS A 488 18.09 -22.67 5.02
N ILE A 489 18.19 -22.83 3.70
CA ILE A 489 18.44 -24.13 3.06
C ILE A 489 19.81 -24.68 3.48
N CYS A 490 20.87 -23.86 3.42
CA CYS A 490 22.21 -24.25 3.87
C CYS A 490 22.23 -24.66 5.36
N SER A 491 21.58 -23.87 6.23
CA SER A 491 21.51 -24.15 7.66
C SER A 491 20.73 -25.42 7.95
N SER A 492 19.61 -25.64 7.24
CA SER A 492 18.83 -26.88 7.35
C SER A 492 19.63 -28.10 6.92
N LEU A 493 20.47 -27.98 5.88
CA LEU A 493 21.35 -29.06 5.43
C LEU A 493 22.43 -29.37 6.47
N SER A 494 23.08 -28.33 7.03
CA SER A 494 24.06 -28.48 8.11
C SER A 494 23.45 -29.10 9.37
N ILE A 495 22.25 -28.70 9.77
CA ILE A 495 21.54 -29.30 10.91
C ILE A 495 21.28 -30.78 10.66
N LYS A 496 20.88 -31.16 9.43
CA LYS A 496 20.65 -32.56 9.09
C LYS A 496 21.92 -33.41 9.18
N ILE A 497 23.06 -32.89 8.68
CA ILE A 497 24.36 -33.56 8.81
C ILE A 497 24.73 -33.76 10.28
N LEU A 498 24.56 -32.73 11.11
CA LEU A 498 24.82 -32.84 12.55
C LEU A 498 23.87 -33.84 13.25
N GLN A 499 22.60 -33.90 12.84
CA GLN A 499 21.66 -34.91 13.34
C GLN A 499 22.09 -36.32 12.97
N ASP A 500 22.52 -36.54 11.73
CA ASP A 500 23.04 -37.83 11.25
C ASP A 500 24.33 -38.22 12.02
N GLU A 501 25.23 -37.27 12.29
CA GLU A 501 26.41 -37.49 13.13
C GLU A 501 26.04 -37.87 14.58
N ILE A 502 25.06 -37.17 15.18
CA ILE A 502 24.56 -37.50 16.51
C ILE A 502 23.95 -38.91 16.54
N LEU A 503 23.20 -39.31 15.52
CA LEU A 503 22.65 -40.67 15.41
C LEU A 503 23.77 -41.71 15.33
N ASN A 504 24.78 -41.49 14.47
CA ASN A 504 25.94 -42.37 14.38
C ASN A 504 26.69 -42.49 15.71
N LEU A 505 26.90 -41.37 16.41
CA LEU A 505 27.54 -41.38 17.73
C LEU A 505 26.72 -42.16 18.76
N ARG A 506 25.39 -41.99 18.77
CA ARG A 506 24.49 -42.76 19.65
C ARG A 506 24.59 -44.26 19.39
N GLU A 507 24.60 -44.68 18.12
CA GLU A 507 24.79 -46.09 17.76
C GLU A 507 26.17 -46.62 18.20
N THR A 508 27.24 -45.82 18.10
CA THR A 508 28.56 -46.23 18.58
C THR A 508 28.62 -46.35 20.10
N ILE A 509 27.94 -45.46 20.83
CA ILE A 509 27.82 -45.54 22.29
C ILE A 509 27.06 -46.81 22.67
N GLU A 510 25.92 -47.09 22.02
CA GLU A 510 25.13 -48.31 22.27
C GLU A 510 25.94 -49.59 22.03
N LYS A 511 26.75 -49.64 20.96
CA LYS A 511 27.67 -50.78 20.71
C LYS A 511 28.72 -50.94 21.80
N VAL A 512 29.29 -49.83 22.28
CA VAL A 512 30.27 -49.84 23.37
C VAL A 512 29.61 -50.27 24.68
N GLU A 513 28.39 -49.81 24.96
CA GLU A 513 27.61 -50.22 26.14
C GLU A 513 27.33 -51.72 26.12
N GLN A 514 26.91 -52.28 24.98
CA GLN A 514 26.74 -53.73 24.79
C GLN A 514 28.05 -54.50 25.01
N GLU A 515 29.17 -53.98 24.49
CA GLU A 515 30.48 -54.62 24.71
C GLU A 515 30.91 -54.56 26.19
N VAL A 516 30.64 -53.45 26.89
CA VAL A 516 30.89 -53.33 28.34
C VAL A 516 30.04 -54.32 29.13
N GLU A 517 28.77 -54.50 28.78
CA GLU A 517 27.89 -55.48 29.42
C GLU A 517 28.41 -56.91 29.24
N LEU A 518 28.80 -57.29 28.01
CA LEU A 518 29.44 -58.57 27.73
C LEU A 518 30.72 -58.79 28.55
N ARG A 519 31.57 -57.76 28.69
CA ARG A 519 32.79 -57.83 29.51
C ARG A 519 32.49 -57.96 31.01
N ILE A 520 31.43 -57.32 31.49
CA ILE A 520 30.96 -57.46 32.88
C ILE A 520 30.51 -58.90 33.13
N ASP A 521 29.78 -59.51 32.20
CA ASP A 521 29.35 -60.90 32.30
C ASP A 521 30.53 -61.88 32.27
N GLU A 522 31.50 -61.69 31.37
CA GLU A 522 32.76 -62.47 31.35
C GLU A 522 33.50 -62.36 32.69
N ARG A 523 33.64 -61.14 33.24
CA ARG A 523 34.25 -60.91 34.55
C ARG A 523 33.48 -61.63 35.66
N ASN A 524 32.16 -61.57 35.64
CA ASN A 524 31.30 -62.23 36.64
C ASN A 524 31.48 -63.76 36.59
N ALA A 525 31.55 -64.34 35.39
CA ALA A 525 31.81 -65.77 35.20
C ALA A 525 33.19 -66.17 35.72
N LEU A 526 34.24 -65.41 35.39
CA LEU A 526 35.60 -65.64 35.92
C LEU A 526 35.65 -65.48 37.45
N GLN A 527 34.90 -64.55 38.02
CA GLN A 527 34.86 -64.33 39.46
C GLN A 527 34.19 -65.51 40.19
N GLN A 528 33.16 -66.13 39.58
CA GLN A 528 32.58 -67.39 40.07
C GLN A 528 33.57 -68.55 39.96
N GLU A 529 34.30 -68.67 38.85
CA GLU A 529 35.32 -69.71 38.68
C GLU A 529 36.45 -69.58 39.72
N ILE A 530 36.93 -68.35 39.99
CA ILE A 530 37.88 -68.07 41.07
C ILE A 530 37.32 -68.46 42.44
N TYR A 531 36.03 -68.21 42.69
CA TYR A 531 35.38 -68.61 43.95
C TYR A 531 35.37 -70.13 44.12
N CYS A 532 34.96 -70.89 43.08
CA CYS A 532 34.99 -72.35 43.09
C CYS A 532 36.42 -72.88 43.28
N LEU A 533 37.41 -72.35 42.57
CA LEU A 533 38.82 -72.74 42.73
C LEU A 533 39.36 -72.42 44.13
N LYS A 534 38.93 -71.31 44.75
CA LYS A 534 39.29 -70.99 46.15
C LYS A 534 38.67 -71.97 47.15
N GLU A 535 37.43 -72.40 46.93
CA GLU A 535 36.80 -73.47 47.73
C GLU A 535 37.57 -74.78 47.58
N GLU A 536 37.90 -75.19 46.37
CA GLU A 536 38.73 -76.37 46.11
C GLU A 536 40.12 -76.27 46.77
N LEU A 537 40.77 -75.10 46.67
CA LEU A 537 42.05 -74.85 47.32
C LEU A 537 41.94 -74.93 48.85
N ASN A 538 40.88 -74.37 49.44
CA ASN A 538 40.61 -74.46 50.87
C ASN A 538 40.38 -75.91 51.32
N ASP A 539 39.64 -76.70 50.54
CA ASP A 539 39.42 -78.12 50.81
C ASP A 539 40.71 -78.94 50.70
N VAL A 540 41.58 -78.62 49.74
CA VAL A 540 42.92 -79.21 49.62
C VAL A 540 43.80 -78.80 50.80
N ASN A 541 43.79 -77.53 51.22
CA ASN A 541 44.54 -77.05 52.38
C ASN A 541 44.08 -77.73 53.67
N LYS A 542 42.78 -77.86 53.93
CA LYS A 542 42.25 -78.61 55.08
C LYS A 542 42.69 -80.08 55.07
N LYS A 543 42.67 -80.74 53.90
CA LYS A 543 43.21 -82.10 53.74
C LYS A 543 44.71 -82.15 54.02
N HIS A 544 45.47 -81.12 53.63
CA HIS A 544 46.90 -81.05 53.90
C HIS A 544 47.21 -80.84 55.39
N GLU A 545 46.48 -79.97 56.08
CA GLU A 545 46.57 -79.77 57.54
C GLU A 545 46.25 -81.06 58.30
N ALA A 546 45.18 -81.78 57.91
CA ALA A 546 44.84 -83.06 58.50
C ALA A 546 45.93 -84.15 58.32
N VAL A 547 46.68 -84.10 57.22
CA VAL A 547 47.83 -85.01 56.97
C VAL A 547 49.08 -84.61 57.76
N ILE A 548 49.19 -83.35 58.20
CA ILE A 548 50.31 -82.88 59.04
C ILE A 548 50.07 -83.20 60.53
N GLU A 549 48.82 -83.33 60.96
CA GLU A 549 48.44 -83.65 62.35
C GLU A 549 48.41 -85.17 62.69
N GLU A 550 48.47 -86.06 61.70
CA GLU A 550 48.76 -87.50 61.85
C GLU A 550 50.28 -87.79 61.86
#